data_AF-A0A352UEP8-F1
#
_entry.id   AF-A0A352UEP8-F1
#
_cell.length_a   1.000
_cell.length_b   1.000
_cell.length_c   1.000
_cell.angle_alpha   90.00
_cell.angle_beta   90.00
_cell.angle_gamma   90.00
#
_symmetry.space_group_name_H-M   'P 1'
#
loop_
_entity.id
_entity.type
_entity.pdbx_description
1 polymer ?
#
loop_
_entity_poly.entity_id
_entity_poly.type
_entity_poly.pdbx_seq_one_letter_code
_entity_poly.pdbx_strand_id
1 'polypeptide(L)' 'MEQTATAGTIQVSGDTDRLVAPLFDFEALAAIEVRGKAA' A
#
# COMPACT_ATOMS: atom_id res chain seq x y z
N MET A 1 0.06 2.89 6.85
CA MET A 1 -0.48 3.27 5.53
C MET A 1 -1.70 4.18 5.70
N GLU A 2 -2.58 3.96 6.70
CA GLU A 2 -3.73 4.82 7.01
C GLU A 2 -3.50 6.35 6.87
N GLN A 3 -2.42 6.89 7.45
CA GLN A 3 -2.14 8.34 7.40
C GLN A 3 -1.96 8.92 6.00
N THR A 4 -1.59 8.09 5.02
CA THR A 4 -1.39 8.48 3.61
C THR A 4 -2.48 7.95 2.70
N ALA A 5 -3.45 7.21 3.24
CA ALA A 5 -4.56 6.66 2.48
C ALA A 5 -5.57 7.77 2.12
N THR A 6 -6.14 7.70 0.94
CA THR A 6 -7.27 8.56 0.57
C THR A 6 -8.52 8.10 1.32
N ALA A 7 -9.33 9.04 1.81
CA ALA A 7 -10.57 8.71 2.51
C ALA A 7 -11.49 7.84 1.63
N GLY A 8 -12.05 6.78 2.22
CA GLY A 8 -12.87 5.80 1.49
C GLY A 8 -12.08 4.74 0.72
N THR A 9 -10.75 4.69 0.89
CA THR A 9 -9.88 3.66 0.30
C THR A 9 -9.14 2.86 1.38
N ILE A 10 -8.60 1.71 0.99
CA ILE A 10 -7.66 0.94 1.80
C ILE A 10 -6.31 0.96 1.10
N GLN A 11 -5.30 1.57 1.73
CA GLN A 11 -3.93 1.54 1.23
C GLN A 11 -3.14 0.41 1.89
N VAL A 12 -2.61 -0.51 1.08
CA VAL A 12 -1.78 -1.62 1.54
C VAL A 12 -0.31 -1.38 1.25
N SER A 13 0.57 -2.01 2.05
CA SER A 13 2.01 -1.99 1.75
C SER A 13 2.33 -2.99 0.63
N GLY A 14 3.45 -2.81 -0.08
CA GLY A 14 3.89 -3.77 -1.09
C GLY A 14 4.15 -5.18 -0.55
N ASP A 15 4.51 -5.31 0.73
CA ASP A 15 4.69 -6.63 1.37
C ASP A 15 3.34 -7.32 1.57
N THR A 16 2.30 -6.56 1.92
CA THR A 16 0.93 -7.05 2.04
C THR A 16 0.34 -7.39 0.68
N ASP A 17 0.50 -6.51 -0.31
CA ASP A 17 0.05 -6.72 -1.69
C ASP A 17 0.53 -8.07 -2.25
N ARG A 18 1.82 -8.39 -2.14
CA ARG A 18 2.36 -9.69 -2.59
C ARG A 18 1.68 -10.92 -1.98
N LEU A 19 1.15 -10.80 -0.76
CA LEU A 19 0.46 -11.90 -0.08
C LEU A 19 -1.00 -12.05 -0.51
N VAL A 20 -1.65 -10.95 -0.93
CA VAL A 20 -3.09 -10.91 -1.22
C VAL A 20 -3.44 -10.59 -2.67
N ALA A 21 -2.44 -10.34 -3.52
CA ALA A 21 -2.60 -9.99 -4.93
C ALA A 21 -3.50 -10.95 -5.73
N PRO A 22 -3.49 -12.29 -5.51
CA PRO A 22 -4.40 -13.17 -6.23
C PRO A 22 -5.87 -13.06 -5.82
N LEU A 23 -6.17 -12.37 -4.70
CA LEU A 23 -7.49 -12.35 -4.09
C LEU A 23 -8.29 -11.08 -4.40
N PHE A 24 -7.61 -10.00 -4.80
CA PHE A 24 -8.22 -8.70 -5.05
C PHE A 24 -7.56 -8.00 -6.24
N ASP A 25 -8.31 -7.13 -6.88
CA ASP A 25 -7.77 -6.20 -7.87
C ASP A 25 -7.20 -4.96 -7.16
N PHE A 26 -6.03 -4.52 -7.60
CA PHE A 26 -5.32 -3.38 -7.02
C PHE A 26 -5.04 -2.29 -8.04
N GLU A 27 -5.09 -1.05 -7.58
CA GLU A 27 -4.55 0.09 -8.31
C GLU A 27 -3.13 0.40 -7.79
N ALA A 28 -2.16 0.45 -8.70
CA ALA A 28 -0.78 0.75 -8.34
C ALA A 28 -0.65 2.25 -7.99
N LEU A 29 -0.11 2.53 -6.80
CA LEU A 29 0.18 3.89 -6.36
C LEU A 29 1.68 4.19 -6.48
N ALA A 30 2.01 5.48 -6.57
CA ALA A 30 3.41 5.92 -6.49
C ALA A 30 4.03 5.52 -5.14
N ALA A 31 5.31 5.17 -5.17
CA ALA A 31 6.05 4.88 -3.95
C ALA A 31 6.14 6.10 -3.05
N ILE A 32 6.06 5.89 -1.74
CA ILE A 32 6.20 6.91 -0.71
C ILE A 32 7.33 6.55 0.24
N GLU A 33 8.05 7.56 0.72
CA GLU A 33 8.99 7.35 1.82
C GLU A 33 8.23 7.12 3.13
N VAL A 34 8.65 6.10 3.86
CA VAL A 34 8.11 5.79 5.19
C VAL A 34 9.24 5.88 6.18
N ARG A 35 9.13 6.79 7.16
CA ARG A 35 10.15 6.97 8.19
C ARG A 35 10.49 5.64 8.85
N GLY A 36 11.78 5.29 8.88
CA GLY A 36 12.28 4.06 9.48
C GLY A 36 12.17 2.82 8.58
N LYS A 37 11.69 2.96 7.34
CA LYS A 37 11.80 1.93 6.30
C LYS A 37 12.88 2.38 5.31
N ALA A 38 13.83 1.49 5.02
CA ALA A 38 14.82 1.75 3.98
C ALA A 38 14.12 1.87 2.62
N ALA A 39 14.59 2.80 1.79
CA ALA A 39 14.12 3.01 0.43
C ALA A 39 14.48 1.83 -0.49
#